data_AF-A0A1Z3N652-F1
#
_entry.id   AF-A0A1Z3N652-F1
#
_cell.length_a   1.000
_cell.length_b   1.000
_cell.length_c   1.000
_cell.angle_alpha   90.00
_cell.angle_beta   90.00
_cell.angle_gamma   90.00
#
_symmetry.space_group_name_H-M   'P 1'
#
loop_
_entity.id
_entity.type
_entity.pdbx_description
1 polymer ?
#
loop_
_entity_poly.entity_id
_entity_poly.type
_entity_poly.pdbx_seq_one_letter_code
_entity_poly.pdbx_strand_id
1 'polypeptide(L)'
;MSVKTFKKGEVIYKDGDKITAVYLIQSGGANQCLIRGKKTIDLFQLGSSHILGDQVILGQATHPTSAVATTETKVLEIPVETLKQQYEGAPQMLKVIIKSLADRLRLAMNDVRSSKMEKDSSPCPEDQVAKVYGAVFHTANHKGDRSQAGRVIVDWNMMKQYSQRVMGDSPKRIEQAINILVKLKLALYEMGKDPTNPDGPEEIQKVHFLDLGLVESFFEFYQYYYFKGGRSDLLKVDELCVQMLGAILKLSENEQPDRFGIVGVDFAKFSEFCKEEIGINLNNDHFARLEGKGVFMKRKNAGTGVVLQFEVKEFRSILQSWKMLREIEKWNEKGFVDMDEKEEKPKKKSSGPSCPACSAEVQAGAKFCHECGHKMTAAA
;
A
#
# COMPACT_ATOMS: atom_id res chain seq x y z
N MET A 1 23.85 42.26 0.73
CA MET A 1 23.56 41.02 1.49
C MET A 1 23.12 41.43 2.90
N SER A 2 22.13 40.76 3.47
CA SER A 2 21.57 41.06 4.81
C SER A 2 21.33 39.77 5.58
N VAL A 3 21.37 39.85 6.90
CA VAL A 3 21.10 38.69 7.77
C VAL A 3 19.63 38.73 8.19
N LYS A 4 18.94 37.60 8.05
CA LYS A 4 17.56 37.40 8.52
C LYS A 4 17.48 36.19 9.44
N THR A 5 16.57 36.24 10.41
CA THR A 5 16.29 35.13 11.31
C THR A 5 14.82 34.76 11.20
N PHE A 6 14.55 33.47 11.04
CA PHE A 6 13.22 32.88 10.94
C PHE A 6 12.99 31.95 12.13
N LYS A 7 11.83 32.04 12.78
CA LYS A 7 11.43 31.10 13.83
C LYS A 7 10.99 29.77 13.21
N LYS A 8 10.97 28.71 14.02
CA LYS A 8 10.42 27.42 13.61
C LYS A 8 8.99 27.58 13.08
N GLY A 9 8.73 27.03 11.90
CA GLY A 9 7.45 27.10 11.21
C GLY A 9 7.26 28.33 10.33
N GLU A 10 8.14 29.34 10.39
CA GLU A 10 8.05 30.50 9.51
C GLU A 10 8.46 30.15 8.08
N VAL A 11 7.74 30.73 7.13
CA VAL A 11 7.97 30.55 5.71
C VAL A 11 9.06 31.52 5.25
N ILE A 12 10.12 30.98 4.64
CA ILE A 12 11.21 31.77 4.06
C ILE A 12 10.77 32.33 2.70
N TYR A 13 10.18 31.49 1.87
CA TYR A 13 9.50 31.84 0.61
C TYR A 13 8.46 30.77 0.25
N LYS A 14 7.50 31.10 -0.63
CA LYS A 14 6.46 30.18 -1.10
C LYS A 14 6.71 29.72 -2.54
N ASP A 15 6.17 28.54 -2.85
CA ASP A 15 5.96 28.06 -4.22
C ASP A 15 5.25 29.14 -5.05
N GLY A 16 5.85 29.50 -6.19
CA GLY A 16 5.37 30.53 -7.12
C GLY A 16 5.86 31.95 -6.83
N ASP A 17 6.45 32.24 -5.67
CA ASP A 17 7.00 33.56 -5.38
C ASP A 17 8.14 33.91 -6.35
N LYS A 18 8.23 35.17 -6.77
CA LYS A 18 9.36 35.66 -7.57
C LYS A 18 10.65 35.52 -6.78
N ILE A 19 11.70 34.98 -7.43
CA ILE A 19 13.02 34.89 -6.81
C ILE A 19 13.67 36.28 -6.86
N THR A 20 13.74 36.93 -5.70
CA THR A 20 14.42 38.23 -5.53
C THR A 20 15.75 38.10 -4.80
N ALA A 21 15.94 37.00 -4.07
CA ALA A 21 17.17 36.66 -3.37
C ALA A 21 17.34 35.14 -3.23
N VAL A 22 18.58 34.72 -2.94
CA VAL A 22 18.91 33.37 -2.46
C VAL A 22 19.33 33.44 -0.99
N TYR A 23 19.19 32.34 -0.26
CA TYR A 23 19.39 32.31 1.18
C TYR A 23 20.41 31.25 1.56
N LEU A 24 21.58 31.67 2.04
CA LEU A 24 22.56 30.76 2.63
C LEU A 24 22.25 30.55 4.11
N ILE A 25 22.01 29.31 4.52
CA ILE A 25 21.73 28.98 5.92
C ILE A 25 23.03 29.06 6.72
N GLN A 26 23.11 30.03 7.64
CA GLN A 26 24.26 30.20 8.54
C GLN A 26 24.15 29.28 9.76
N SER A 27 22.95 29.14 10.32
CA SER A 27 22.65 28.25 11.46
C SER A 27 21.19 27.81 11.45
N GLY A 28 20.88 26.63 11.99
CA GLY A 28 19.53 26.05 11.99
C GLY A 28 19.26 25.18 10.77
N GLY A 29 18.00 25.09 10.33
CA GLY A 29 17.61 24.30 9.18
C GLY A 29 16.19 24.54 8.68
N ALA A 30 15.96 24.30 7.40
CA ALA A 30 14.68 24.48 6.72
C ALA A 30 14.33 23.26 5.87
N ASN A 31 13.03 23.03 5.69
CA ASN A 31 12.51 22.06 4.73
C ASN A 31 12.15 22.77 3.43
N GLN A 32 12.59 22.22 2.32
CA GLN A 32 12.06 22.53 1.00
C GLN A 32 10.87 21.61 0.74
N CYS A 33 9.69 22.18 0.49
CA CYS A 33 8.43 21.45 0.52
C CYS A 33 7.40 21.96 -0.49
N LEU A 34 6.37 21.15 -0.76
CA LEU A 34 5.15 21.60 -1.44
C LEU A 34 4.03 21.76 -0.42
N ILE A 35 3.39 22.91 -0.41
CA ILE A 35 2.22 23.18 0.44
C ILE A 35 0.97 23.02 -0.44
N ARG A 36 0.09 22.09 -0.05
CA ARG A 36 -1.17 21.79 -0.76
C ARG A 36 -2.31 21.73 0.26
N GLY A 37 -3.09 22.81 0.34
CA GLY A 37 -4.12 22.96 1.37
C GLY A 37 -3.51 22.88 2.77
N LYS A 38 -3.92 21.89 3.58
CA LYS A 38 -3.39 21.64 4.93
C LYS A 38 -2.21 20.66 4.97
N LYS A 39 -1.85 20.02 3.85
CA LYS A 39 -0.79 19.01 3.79
C LYS A 39 0.51 19.66 3.30
N THR A 40 1.61 19.42 4.02
CA THR A 40 2.97 19.78 3.62
C THR A 40 3.68 18.52 3.17
N ILE A 41 4.22 18.53 1.96
CA ILE A 41 5.00 17.43 1.39
C ILE A 41 6.47 17.84 1.40
N ASP A 42 7.24 17.29 2.33
CA ASP A 42 8.67 17.56 2.41
C ASP A 42 9.44 16.86 1.28
N LEU A 43 10.28 17.63 0.59
CA LEU A 43 11.15 17.16 -0.49
C LEU A 43 12.58 16.96 0.01
N PHE A 44 13.14 17.97 0.67
CA PHE A 44 14.51 17.97 1.19
C PHE A 44 14.57 18.71 2.52
N GLN A 45 15.46 18.26 3.41
CA GLN A 45 15.84 18.97 4.63
C GLN A 45 17.23 19.58 4.42
N LEU A 46 17.34 20.88 4.67
CA LEU A 46 18.53 21.67 4.41
C LEU A 46 19.00 22.33 5.71
N GLY A 47 20.23 22.01 6.11
CA GLY A 47 20.87 22.56 7.30
C GLY A 47 21.87 23.69 6.99
N SER A 48 22.71 24.00 7.97
CA SER A 48 23.78 24.99 7.84
C SER A 48 24.69 24.72 6.63
N SER A 49 25.20 25.79 6.01
CA SER A 49 26.00 25.78 4.77
C SER A 49 25.26 25.38 3.49
N HIS A 50 23.98 25.02 3.55
CA HIS A 50 23.15 24.86 2.34
C HIS A 50 22.56 26.19 1.86
N ILE A 51 22.26 26.25 0.56
CA ILE A 51 21.60 27.39 -0.08
C ILE A 51 20.17 27.02 -0.45
N LEU A 52 19.25 27.96 -0.24
CA LEU A 52 17.87 27.92 -0.71
C LEU A 52 17.70 28.94 -1.84
N GLY A 53 16.85 28.64 -2.84
CA GLY A 53 16.60 29.54 -3.96
C GLY A 53 17.64 29.48 -5.08
N ASP A 54 18.54 28.49 -5.05
CA ASP A 54 19.61 28.27 -6.01
C ASP A 54 19.14 28.04 -7.46
N GLN A 55 17.84 27.82 -7.66
CA GLN A 55 17.22 27.63 -8.97
C GLN A 55 17.36 28.83 -9.90
N VAL A 56 17.63 30.03 -9.36
CA VAL A 56 17.90 31.24 -10.16
C VAL A 56 19.16 31.08 -11.02
N ILE A 57 20.12 30.25 -10.61
CA ILE A 57 21.34 29.94 -11.39
C ILE A 57 20.98 29.29 -12.73
N LEU A 58 19.85 28.57 -12.79
CA LEU A 58 19.30 27.94 -14.00
C LEU A 58 18.32 28.84 -14.76
N GLY A 59 18.23 30.11 -14.40
CA GLY A 59 17.35 31.09 -15.04
C GLY A 59 15.88 31.00 -14.61
N GLN A 60 15.56 30.31 -13.51
CA GLN A 60 14.19 30.35 -12.98
C GLN A 60 13.86 31.72 -12.39
N ALA A 61 12.67 32.23 -12.71
CA ALA A 61 12.18 33.51 -12.21
C ALA A 61 11.35 33.37 -10.92
N THR A 62 10.86 32.17 -10.61
CA THR A 62 9.99 31.88 -9.47
C THR A 62 10.45 30.65 -8.71
N HIS A 63 10.23 30.60 -7.40
CA HIS A 63 10.52 29.41 -6.60
C HIS A 63 9.57 28.26 -6.99
N PRO A 64 10.09 27.06 -7.34
CA PRO A 64 9.24 25.94 -7.75
C PRO A 64 8.62 25.15 -6.57
N THR A 65 8.99 25.54 -5.34
CA THR A 65 8.68 24.90 -4.06
C THR A 65 8.68 25.97 -2.97
N SER A 66 8.07 25.70 -1.82
CA SER A 66 8.20 26.53 -0.62
C SER A 66 9.43 26.14 0.21
N ALA A 67 9.90 27.04 1.07
CA ALA A 67 10.87 26.74 2.12
C ALA A 67 10.36 27.20 3.48
N VAL A 68 10.39 26.30 4.47
CA VAL A 68 9.87 26.55 5.83
C VAL A 68 10.93 26.21 6.86
N ALA A 69 11.20 27.10 7.80
CA ALA A 69 12.17 26.88 8.86
C ALA A 69 11.70 25.75 9.80
N THR A 70 12.56 24.78 10.07
CA THR A 70 12.29 23.63 10.97
C THR A 70 12.75 23.87 12.40
N THR A 71 13.69 24.80 12.56
CA THR A 71 14.18 25.35 13.83
C THR A 71 14.28 26.86 13.70
N GLU A 72 14.68 27.58 14.76
CA GLU A 72 15.19 28.93 14.55
C GLU A 72 16.35 28.87 13.55
N THR A 73 16.24 29.64 12.46
CA THR A 73 17.11 29.53 11.30
C THR A 73 17.59 30.91 10.91
N LYS A 74 18.91 31.09 10.94
CA LYS A 74 19.58 32.33 10.54
C LYS A 74 20.12 32.16 9.13
N VAL A 75 19.78 33.08 8.25
CA VAL A 75 20.20 33.05 6.85
C VAL A 75 20.90 34.35 6.45
N LEU A 76 21.84 34.23 5.52
CA LEU A 76 22.35 35.35 4.76
C LEU A 76 21.54 35.46 3.46
N GLU A 77 20.76 36.52 3.34
CA GLU A 77 20.02 36.86 2.13
C GLU A 77 20.94 37.57 1.13
N ILE A 78 21.06 36.97 -0.06
CA ILE A 78 21.91 37.42 -1.14
C ILE A 78 20.99 37.82 -2.31
N PRO A 79 20.89 39.13 -2.63
CA PRO A 79 20.09 39.58 -3.76
C PRO A 79 20.51 38.93 -5.08
N VAL A 80 19.54 38.62 -5.95
CA VAL A 80 19.81 37.96 -7.24
C VAL A 80 20.82 38.74 -8.08
N GLU A 81 20.76 40.06 -8.10
CA GLU A 81 21.70 40.89 -8.86
C GLU A 81 23.14 40.76 -8.34
N THR A 82 23.32 40.65 -7.02
CA THR A 82 24.63 40.37 -6.43
C THR A 82 25.14 38.99 -6.80
N LEU A 83 24.26 37.98 -6.78
CA LEU A 83 24.61 36.62 -7.18
C LEU A 83 24.99 36.54 -8.67
N LYS A 84 24.24 37.22 -9.55
CA LYS A 84 24.54 37.29 -10.99
C LYS A 84 25.90 37.92 -11.24
N GLN A 85 26.21 39.06 -10.59
CA GLN A 85 27.52 39.70 -10.72
C GLN A 85 28.66 38.77 -10.30
N GLN A 86 28.49 38.02 -9.20
CA GLN A 86 29.49 37.04 -8.77
C GLN A 86 29.62 35.86 -9.74
N TYR A 87 28.50 35.37 -10.28
CA TYR A 87 28.51 34.31 -11.27
C TYR A 87 29.15 34.75 -12.58
N GLU A 88 28.86 35.96 -13.07
CA GLU A 88 29.44 36.54 -14.28
C GLU A 88 30.94 36.83 -14.12
N GLY A 89 31.38 37.27 -12.95
CA GLY A 89 32.79 37.46 -12.61
C GLY A 89 33.58 36.16 -12.38
N ALA A 90 32.90 35.01 -12.28
CA ALA A 90 33.56 33.74 -11.99
C ALA A 90 34.40 33.24 -13.20
N PRO A 91 35.51 32.53 -12.96
CA PRO A 91 36.28 31.85 -14.00
C PRO A 91 35.41 30.91 -14.85
N GLN A 92 35.68 30.84 -16.15
CA GLN A 92 34.86 30.07 -17.09
C GLN A 92 34.68 28.59 -16.69
N MET A 93 35.73 27.96 -16.18
CA MET A 93 35.66 26.56 -15.71
C MET A 93 34.67 26.40 -14.53
N LEU A 94 34.64 27.36 -13.60
CA LEU A 94 33.75 27.31 -12.45
C LEU A 94 32.28 27.46 -12.87
N LYS A 95 32.00 28.35 -13.85
CA LYS A 95 30.66 28.47 -14.45
C LYS A 95 30.17 27.15 -15.04
N VAL A 96 31.03 26.41 -15.74
CA VAL A 96 30.70 25.10 -16.31
C VAL A 96 30.37 24.07 -15.22
N ILE A 97 31.17 24.01 -14.15
CA ILE A 97 30.93 23.10 -13.02
C ILE A 97 29.60 23.43 -12.34
N ILE A 98 29.38 24.71 -12.02
CA ILE A 98 28.14 25.18 -11.37
C ILE A 98 26.93 24.81 -12.22
N LYS A 99 26.98 25.09 -13.54
CA LYS A 99 25.87 24.77 -14.44
C LYS A 99 25.60 23.27 -14.50
N SER A 100 26.65 22.43 -14.62
CA SER A 100 26.48 20.98 -14.64
C SER A 100 25.89 20.41 -13.34
N LEU A 101 26.27 20.95 -12.18
CA LEU A 101 25.72 20.53 -10.89
C LEU A 101 24.27 20.99 -10.73
N ALA A 102 23.98 22.23 -11.12
CA ALA A 102 22.64 22.78 -11.08
C ALA A 102 21.68 22.02 -12.02
N ASP A 103 22.11 21.66 -13.23
CA ASP A 103 21.31 20.85 -14.15
C ASP A 103 20.97 19.47 -13.56
N ARG A 104 21.96 18.79 -12.94
CA ARG A 104 21.72 17.51 -12.24
C ARG A 104 20.77 17.67 -11.07
N LEU A 105 20.92 18.75 -10.29
CA LEU A 105 20.02 19.05 -9.17
C LEU A 105 18.59 19.30 -9.65
N ARG A 106 18.40 20.00 -10.77
CA ARG A 106 17.07 20.21 -11.38
C ARG A 106 16.39 18.90 -11.76
N LEU A 107 17.14 17.99 -12.40
CA LEU A 107 16.63 16.66 -12.76
C LEU A 107 16.23 15.88 -11.51
N ALA A 108 17.12 15.81 -10.51
CA ALA A 108 16.83 15.13 -9.24
C ALA A 108 15.62 15.75 -8.51
N MET A 109 15.50 17.08 -8.50
CA MET A 109 14.33 17.77 -7.93
C MET A 109 13.05 17.41 -8.66
N ASN A 110 13.07 17.35 -10.00
CA ASN A 110 11.89 16.97 -10.79
C ASN A 110 11.49 15.52 -10.53
N ASP A 111 12.45 14.59 -10.42
CA ASP A 111 12.18 13.17 -10.12
C ASP A 111 11.63 12.98 -8.70
N VAL A 112 12.19 13.70 -7.71
CA VAL A 112 11.66 13.67 -6.34
C VAL A 112 10.27 14.29 -6.32
N ARG A 113 10.05 15.39 -7.06
CA ARG A 113 8.76 16.05 -7.15
C ARG A 113 7.72 15.16 -7.83
N SER A 114 8.01 14.56 -8.98
CA SER A 114 7.11 13.63 -9.66
C SER A 114 6.84 12.44 -8.77
N SER A 115 7.86 11.80 -8.18
CA SER A 115 7.68 10.65 -7.27
C SER A 115 6.85 11.00 -6.02
N LYS A 116 6.88 12.25 -5.55
CA LYS A 116 6.11 12.72 -4.38
C LYS A 116 4.73 13.28 -4.75
N MET A 117 4.54 13.75 -5.99
CA MET A 117 3.26 14.26 -6.52
C MET A 117 2.42 13.14 -7.16
N GLU A 118 3.06 12.13 -7.74
CA GLU A 118 2.46 10.86 -8.19
C GLU A 118 2.12 9.95 -7.02
N LYS A 119 2.57 10.28 -5.79
CA LYS A 119 2.15 9.58 -4.57
C LYS A 119 0.95 10.27 -3.93
N ASP A 120 -0.20 9.92 -4.48
CA ASP A 120 -1.27 9.24 -3.78
C ASP A 120 -1.81 9.87 -2.48
N SER A 121 -3.13 10.05 -2.42
CA SER A 121 -3.87 10.28 -1.18
C SER A 121 -3.70 9.15 -0.15
N SER A 122 -3.29 7.94 -0.58
CA SER A 122 -3.08 6.75 0.23
C SER A 122 -1.79 5.96 -0.14
N PRO A 123 -1.17 5.20 0.76
CA PRO A 123 0.06 4.42 0.50
C PRO A 123 0.10 3.50 -0.74
N CYS A 124 -1.02 2.88 -1.11
CA CYS A 124 -1.20 1.99 -2.24
C CYS A 124 -2.61 2.15 -2.83
N PRO A 125 -2.84 3.17 -3.68
CA PRO A 125 -4.15 3.42 -4.26
C PRO A 125 -4.61 2.32 -5.19
N GLU A 126 -5.91 2.33 -5.46
CA GLU A 126 -6.58 1.32 -6.27
C GLU A 126 -5.96 1.15 -7.65
N ASP A 127 -5.58 2.24 -8.33
CA ASP A 127 -4.94 2.18 -9.65
C ASP A 127 -3.51 1.62 -9.62
N GLN A 128 -2.87 1.61 -8.44
CA GLN A 128 -1.52 1.10 -8.25
C GLN A 128 -1.47 -0.34 -7.75
N VAL A 129 -2.56 -0.88 -7.16
CA VAL A 129 -2.54 -2.22 -6.52
C VAL A 129 -2.05 -3.30 -7.49
N ALA A 130 -2.66 -3.42 -8.67
CA ALA A 130 -2.25 -4.44 -9.64
C ALA A 130 -0.78 -4.28 -10.08
N LYS A 131 -0.33 -3.03 -10.29
CA LYS A 131 1.05 -2.74 -10.69
C LYS A 131 2.05 -3.17 -9.62
N VAL A 132 1.77 -2.87 -8.35
CA VAL A 132 2.67 -3.19 -7.22
C VAL A 132 2.85 -4.70 -7.06
N TYR A 133 1.75 -5.45 -7.04
CA TYR A 133 1.83 -6.91 -6.88
C TYR A 133 2.34 -7.58 -8.16
N GLY A 134 2.06 -7.03 -9.35
CA GLY A 134 2.69 -7.43 -10.60
C GLY A 134 4.21 -7.19 -10.58
N ALA A 135 4.67 -6.07 -10.03
CA ALA A 135 6.10 -5.79 -9.87
C ALA A 135 6.76 -6.80 -8.91
N VAL A 136 6.10 -7.15 -7.80
CA VAL A 136 6.56 -8.21 -6.90
C VAL A 136 6.67 -9.54 -7.64
N PHE A 137 5.60 -9.95 -8.33
CA PHE A 137 5.55 -11.20 -9.08
C PHE A 137 6.63 -11.28 -10.16
N HIS A 138 6.68 -10.31 -11.08
CA HIS A 138 7.61 -10.36 -12.20
C HIS A 138 9.07 -10.28 -11.75
N THR A 139 9.36 -9.52 -10.69
CA THR A 139 10.71 -9.49 -10.11
C THR A 139 11.09 -10.86 -9.56
N ALA A 140 10.23 -11.46 -8.73
CA ALA A 140 10.50 -12.78 -8.16
C ALA A 140 10.55 -13.88 -9.24
N ASN A 141 9.67 -13.83 -10.23
CA ASN A 141 9.65 -14.81 -11.32
C ASN A 141 10.91 -14.74 -12.19
N HIS A 142 11.45 -13.54 -12.43
CA HIS A 142 12.59 -13.35 -13.31
C HIS A 142 13.95 -13.43 -12.60
N LYS A 143 14.04 -13.02 -11.32
CA LYS A 143 15.29 -12.96 -10.55
C LYS A 143 15.37 -13.95 -9.39
N GLY A 144 14.29 -14.67 -9.10
CA GLY A 144 14.25 -15.60 -7.98
C GLY A 144 15.00 -16.91 -8.24
N ASP A 145 15.73 -17.36 -7.23
CA ASP A 145 16.29 -18.71 -7.16
C ASP A 145 15.19 -19.72 -6.83
N ARG A 146 15.20 -20.84 -7.56
CA ARG A 146 14.25 -21.96 -7.43
C ARG A 146 14.95 -23.27 -7.02
N SER A 147 16.18 -23.17 -6.50
CA SER A 147 16.97 -24.31 -6.02
C SER A 147 16.28 -25.07 -4.87
N GLN A 148 15.51 -24.37 -4.04
CA GLN A 148 14.72 -24.97 -2.97
C GLN A 148 13.28 -25.27 -3.44
N ALA A 149 12.90 -26.55 -3.37
CA ALA A 149 11.57 -27.00 -3.75
C ALA A 149 10.46 -26.25 -2.99
N GLY A 150 9.44 -25.79 -3.72
CA GLY A 150 8.31 -25.05 -3.16
C GLY A 150 8.63 -23.61 -2.74
N ARG A 151 9.79 -23.07 -3.10
CA ARG A 151 10.15 -21.67 -2.82
C ARG A 151 10.68 -20.95 -4.05
N VAL A 152 10.43 -19.65 -4.08
CA VAL A 152 11.14 -18.71 -4.95
C VAL A 152 11.86 -17.71 -4.05
N ILE A 153 13.18 -17.70 -4.07
CA ILE A 153 14.01 -16.93 -3.14
C ILE A 153 14.63 -15.76 -3.88
N VAL A 154 14.43 -14.54 -3.38
CA VAL A 154 14.96 -13.32 -3.99
C VAL A 154 15.82 -12.57 -2.97
N ASP A 155 17.05 -12.21 -3.36
CA ASP A 155 17.87 -11.28 -2.59
C ASP A 155 17.16 -9.93 -2.42
N TRP A 156 17.20 -9.36 -1.21
CA TRP A 156 16.42 -8.16 -0.89
C TRP A 156 16.89 -6.94 -1.66
N ASN A 157 18.20 -6.79 -1.85
CA ASN A 157 18.75 -5.67 -2.62
C ASN A 157 18.37 -5.81 -4.10
N MET A 158 18.44 -7.02 -4.65
CA MET A 158 17.95 -7.33 -6.00
C MET A 158 16.47 -6.99 -6.14
N MET A 159 15.64 -7.39 -5.17
CA MET A 159 14.20 -7.10 -5.17
C MET A 159 13.93 -5.59 -5.24
N LYS A 160 14.58 -4.81 -4.38
CA LYS A 160 14.45 -3.34 -4.34
C LYS A 160 14.94 -2.69 -5.63
N GLN A 161 16.12 -3.08 -6.12
CA GLN A 161 16.72 -2.43 -7.30
C GLN A 161 15.96 -2.76 -8.58
N TYR A 162 15.54 -4.00 -8.76
CA TYR A 162 14.85 -4.42 -9.98
C TYR A 162 13.43 -3.83 -10.05
N SER A 163 12.66 -3.92 -8.96
CA SER A 163 11.33 -3.30 -8.90
C SER A 163 11.36 -1.79 -9.09
N GLN A 164 12.37 -1.10 -8.54
CA GLN A 164 12.54 0.34 -8.74
C GLN A 164 12.96 0.71 -10.16
N ARG A 165 14.02 0.08 -10.70
CA ARG A 165 14.60 0.49 -11.99
C ARG A 165 13.79 0.03 -13.19
N VAL A 166 13.17 -1.15 -13.10
CA VAL A 166 12.46 -1.76 -14.22
C VAL A 166 10.96 -1.45 -14.17
N MET A 167 10.36 -1.47 -12.98
CA MET A 167 8.90 -1.29 -12.82
C MET A 167 8.52 0.13 -12.34
N GLY A 168 9.50 0.93 -11.91
CA GLY A 168 9.28 2.29 -11.43
C GLY A 168 8.62 2.38 -10.05
N ASP A 169 8.56 1.27 -9.30
CA ASP A 169 7.92 1.24 -7.98
C ASP A 169 8.91 1.57 -6.86
N SER A 170 8.44 2.30 -5.84
CA SER A 170 9.35 2.67 -4.75
C SER A 170 9.67 1.46 -3.87
N PRO A 171 10.93 1.27 -3.44
CA PRO A 171 11.33 0.17 -2.56
C PRO A 171 10.45 0.02 -1.32
N LYS A 172 10.06 1.15 -0.72
CA LYS A 172 9.16 1.16 0.44
C LYS A 172 7.79 0.55 0.12
N ARG A 173 7.19 0.86 -1.04
CA ARG A 173 5.87 0.32 -1.42
C ARG A 173 5.95 -1.19 -1.65
N ILE A 174 7.03 -1.65 -2.27
CA ILE A 174 7.32 -3.07 -2.50
C ILE A 174 7.49 -3.82 -1.18
N GLU A 175 8.25 -3.25 -0.23
CA GLU A 175 8.40 -3.81 1.11
C GLU A 175 7.06 -3.94 1.84
N GLN A 176 6.21 -2.92 1.80
CA GLN A 176 4.89 -2.99 2.43
C GLN A 176 3.98 -4.03 1.76
N ALA A 177 4.01 -4.16 0.43
CA ALA A 177 3.28 -5.23 -0.26
C ALA A 177 3.76 -6.63 0.16
N ILE A 178 5.08 -6.81 0.32
CA ILE A 178 5.66 -8.09 0.78
C ILE A 178 5.36 -8.32 2.26
N ASN A 179 5.30 -7.28 3.09
CA ASN A 179 4.86 -7.38 4.48
C ASN A 179 3.45 -7.98 4.58
N ILE A 180 2.53 -7.61 3.68
CA ILE A 180 1.20 -8.24 3.59
C ILE A 180 1.34 -9.74 3.29
N LEU A 181 2.20 -10.11 2.33
CA LEU A 181 2.45 -11.52 2.00
C LEU A 181 3.05 -12.28 3.19
N VAL A 182 3.98 -11.69 3.93
CA VAL A 182 4.59 -12.29 5.13
C VAL A 182 3.56 -12.45 6.24
N LYS A 183 2.76 -11.41 6.51
CA LYS A 183 1.68 -11.43 7.50
C LYS A 183 0.64 -12.51 7.18
N LEU A 184 0.33 -12.70 5.90
CA LEU A 184 -0.59 -13.73 5.42
C LEU A 184 0.07 -15.10 5.20
N LYS A 185 1.33 -15.28 5.62
CA LYS A 185 2.10 -16.53 5.50
C LYS A 185 2.24 -17.05 4.07
N LEU A 186 2.29 -16.14 3.09
CA LEU A 186 2.60 -16.40 1.68
C LEU A 186 4.07 -16.17 1.34
N ALA A 187 4.79 -15.46 2.22
CA ALA A 187 6.21 -15.23 2.10
C ALA A 187 6.87 -15.27 3.48
N LEU A 188 8.20 -15.37 3.53
CA LEU A 188 9.01 -15.26 4.74
C LEU A 188 10.22 -14.37 4.47
N TYR A 189 10.63 -13.59 5.46
CA TYR A 189 11.92 -12.92 5.42
C TYR A 189 13.02 -13.81 5.99
N GLU A 190 14.16 -13.79 5.31
CA GLU A 190 15.43 -14.23 5.88
C GLU A 190 16.14 -13.00 6.42
N MET A 191 16.22 -12.90 7.74
CA MET A 191 16.92 -11.81 8.44
C MET A 191 18.40 -12.17 8.59
N GLY A 192 19.24 -11.14 8.56
CA GLY A 192 20.67 -11.32 8.76
C GLY A 192 21.39 -9.98 8.82
N LYS A 193 22.68 -10.02 9.12
CA LYS A 193 23.52 -8.82 9.19
C LYS A 193 24.09 -8.50 7.81
N ASP A 194 24.20 -7.21 7.51
CA ASP A 194 24.89 -6.74 6.31
C ASP A 194 26.36 -7.24 6.34
N PRO A 195 26.85 -7.92 5.29
CA PRO A 195 28.25 -8.35 5.20
C PRO A 195 29.27 -7.21 5.33
N THR A 196 28.86 -5.99 4.98
CA THR A 196 29.67 -4.77 5.06
C THR A 196 29.56 -4.07 6.42
N ASN A 197 28.58 -4.45 7.24
CA ASN A 197 28.42 -3.97 8.62
C ASN A 197 28.03 -5.11 9.58
N PRO A 198 28.98 -6.00 9.93
CA PRO A 198 28.71 -7.19 10.75
C PRO A 198 28.32 -6.88 12.21
N ASP A 199 28.52 -5.66 12.68
CA ASP A 199 28.12 -5.20 14.01
C ASP A 199 26.78 -4.43 13.99
N GLY A 200 26.19 -4.26 12.80
CA GLY A 200 24.90 -3.61 12.60
C GLY A 200 23.70 -4.44 13.05
N PRO A 201 22.49 -3.83 13.07
CA PRO A 201 21.26 -4.54 13.35
C PRO A 201 20.95 -5.57 12.25
N GLU A 202 20.12 -6.55 12.57
CA GLU A 202 19.58 -7.45 11.55
C GLU A 202 18.65 -6.69 10.61
N GLU A 203 18.80 -6.96 9.32
CA GLU A 203 17.96 -6.44 8.26
C GLU A 203 17.50 -7.58 7.34
N ILE A 204 16.53 -7.29 6.46
CA ILE A 204 16.02 -8.27 5.50
C ILE A 204 17.13 -8.56 4.47
N GLN A 205 17.56 -9.81 4.41
CA GLN A 205 18.55 -10.28 3.43
C GLN A 205 17.87 -10.88 2.21
N LYS A 206 16.83 -11.70 2.41
CA LYS A 206 16.08 -12.34 1.32
C LYS A 206 14.59 -12.43 1.61
N VAL A 207 13.82 -12.62 0.55
CA VAL A 207 12.40 -12.95 0.61
C VAL A 207 12.20 -14.35 0.02
N HIS A 208 11.55 -15.22 0.79
CA HIS A 208 11.16 -16.56 0.37
C HIS A 208 9.66 -16.54 0.05
N PHE A 209 9.29 -16.53 -1.23
CA PHE A 209 7.90 -16.68 -1.64
C PHE A 209 7.51 -18.16 -1.59
N LEU A 210 6.44 -18.46 -0.84
CA LEU A 210 5.95 -19.82 -0.62
C LEU A 210 4.93 -20.25 -1.69
N ASP A 211 4.20 -19.29 -2.24
CA ASP A 211 3.28 -19.51 -3.36
C ASP A 211 3.25 -18.26 -4.25
N LEU A 212 4.12 -18.26 -5.27
CA LEU A 212 4.20 -17.16 -6.23
C LEU A 212 2.96 -17.11 -7.15
N GLY A 213 2.28 -18.25 -7.35
CA GLY A 213 1.06 -18.33 -8.15
C GLY A 213 -0.10 -17.58 -7.51
N LEU A 214 -0.21 -17.58 -6.18
CA LEU A 214 -1.22 -16.75 -5.48
C LEU A 214 -0.97 -15.25 -5.67
N VAL A 215 0.28 -14.81 -5.77
CA VAL A 215 0.59 -13.40 -6.07
C VAL A 215 0.16 -13.05 -7.49
N GLU A 216 0.41 -13.97 -8.45
CA GLU A 216 -0.04 -13.85 -9.84
C GLU A 216 -1.55 -13.74 -9.94
N SER A 217 -2.26 -14.73 -9.41
CA SER A 217 -3.73 -14.76 -9.37
C SER A 217 -4.31 -13.50 -8.75
N PHE A 218 -3.68 -12.95 -7.70
CA PHE A 218 -4.15 -11.73 -7.06
C PHE A 218 -4.09 -10.50 -7.97
N PHE A 219 -2.93 -10.21 -8.56
CA PHE A 219 -2.80 -8.98 -9.36
C PHE A 219 -3.58 -9.09 -10.67
N GLU A 220 -3.70 -10.29 -11.26
CA GLU A 220 -4.54 -10.53 -12.42
C GLU A 220 -6.03 -10.37 -12.11
N PHE A 221 -6.49 -10.94 -10.99
CA PHE A 221 -7.84 -10.75 -10.46
C PHE A 221 -8.13 -9.26 -10.27
N TYR A 222 -7.22 -8.54 -9.60
CA TYR A 222 -7.39 -7.12 -9.33
C TYR A 222 -7.45 -6.30 -10.64
N GLN A 223 -6.46 -6.48 -11.52
CA GLN A 223 -6.38 -5.83 -12.82
C GLN A 223 -7.66 -6.06 -13.63
N TYR A 224 -8.14 -7.29 -13.69
CA TYR A 224 -9.31 -7.65 -14.48
C TYR A 224 -10.53 -6.85 -14.04
N TYR A 225 -10.85 -6.85 -12.74
CA TYR A 225 -12.07 -6.20 -12.24
C TYR A 225 -11.94 -4.68 -12.09
N TYR A 226 -10.72 -4.17 -11.88
CA TYR A 226 -10.47 -2.74 -11.81
C TYR A 226 -10.57 -2.08 -13.20
N PHE A 227 -9.87 -2.61 -14.21
CA PHE A 227 -9.76 -1.95 -15.52
C PHE A 227 -10.83 -2.33 -16.53
N LYS A 228 -11.39 -3.55 -16.51
CA LYS A 228 -12.50 -3.89 -17.45
C LYS A 228 -13.83 -3.22 -17.09
N GLY A 229 -13.97 -2.71 -15.86
CA GLY A 229 -15.17 -2.05 -15.38
C GLY A 229 -16.36 -3.00 -15.13
N GLY A 230 -17.41 -2.48 -14.53
CA GLY A 230 -18.70 -3.18 -14.38
C GLY A 230 -18.83 -4.19 -13.25
N ARG A 231 -17.76 -4.48 -12.47
CA ARG A 231 -17.81 -5.35 -11.28
C ARG A 231 -16.82 -4.95 -10.18
N SER A 232 -16.65 -3.67 -9.92
CA SER A 232 -15.77 -3.18 -8.84
C SER A 232 -16.18 -3.68 -7.46
N ASP A 233 -17.44 -4.06 -7.25
CA ASP A 233 -17.90 -4.66 -6.00
C ASP A 233 -17.22 -6.00 -5.67
N LEU A 234 -16.60 -6.68 -6.64
CA LEU A 234 -15.77 -7.87 -6.40
C LEU A 234 -14.44 -7.55 -5.71
N LEU A 235 -13.99 -6.30 -5.81
CA LEU A 235 -12.77 -5.80 -5.14
C LEU A 235 -13.04 -5.27 -3.73
N LYS A 236 -14.31 -5.22 -3.30
CA LYS A 236 -14.67 -4.85 -1.93
C LYS A 236 -14.73 -6.09 -1.05
N VAL A 237 -14.07 -6.04 0.10
CA VAL A 237 -14.10 -7.14 1.07
C VAL A 237 -15.48 -7.22 1.72
N ASP A 238 -15.99 -8.45 1.82
CA ASP A 238 -17.24 -8.75 2.51
C ASP A 238 -16.93 -9.76 3.62
N GLU A 239 -16.93 -9.30 4.88
CA GLU A 239 -16.49 -10.10 6.02
C GLU A 239 -17.32 -11.37 6.22
N LEU A 240 -18.62 -11.32 5.91
CA LEU A 240 -19.47 -12.52 5.99
C LEU A 240 -19.06 -13.55 4.93
N CYS A 241 -18.81 -13.10 3.69
CA CYS A 241 -18.30 -13.97 2.62
C CYS A 241 -16.92 -14.54 2.96
N VAL A 242 -16.01 -13.75 3.54
CA VAL A 242 -14.70 -14.19 4.01
C VAL A 242 -14.84 -15.29 5.06
N GLN A 243 -15.72 -15.10 6.05
CA GLN A 243 -15.97 -16.08 7.11
C GLN A 243 -16.57 -17.37 6.56
N MET A 244 -17.58 -17.28 5.69
CA MET A 244 -18.22 -18.44 5.07
C MET A 244 -17.25 -19.22 4.18
N LEU A 245 -16.47 -18.52 3.35
CA LEU A 245 -15.49 -19.14 2.46
C LEU A 245 -14.34 -19.77 3.25
N GLY A 246 -13.91 -19.13 4.34
CA GLY A 246 -12.96 -19.71 5.29
C GLY A 246 -13.48 -20.98 5.96
N ALA A 247 -14.75 -20.97 6.38
CA ALA A 247 -15.39 -22.14 7.01
C ALA A 247 -15.51 -23.33 6.06
N ILE A 248 -16.00 -23.11 4.84
CA ILE A 248 -16.15 -24.22 3.88
C ILE A 248 -14.79 -24.79 3.46
N LEU A 249 -13.76 -23.95 3.31
CA LEU A 249 -12.40 -24.40 3.03
C LEU A 249 -11.82 -25.21 4.19
N LYS A 250 -12.02 -24.77 5.43
CA LYS A 250 -11.59 -25.50 6.63
C LYS A 250 -12.23 -26.89 6.71
N LEU A 251 -13.52 -27.00 6.39
CA LEU A 251 -14.20 -28.30 6.34
C LEU A 251 -13.72 -29.21 5.21
N SER A 252 -13.10 -28.64 4.16
CA SER A 252 -12.54 -29.38 3.04
C SER A 252 -11.05 -29.75 3.17
N GLU A 253 -10.37 -29.34 4.25
CA GLU A 253 -8.91 -29.55 4.40
C GLU A 253 -8.48 -31.02 4.32
N ASN A 254 -9.35 -31.93 4.77
CA ASN A 254 -9.08 -33.38 4.77
C ASN A 254 -9.69 -34.12 3.57
N GLU A 255 -10.39 -33.40 2.68
CA GLU A 255 -11.02 -34.00 1.50
C GLU A 255 -10.00 -34.13 0.37
N GLN A 256 -10.04 -35.27 -0.35
CA GLN A 256 -9.20 -35.48 -1.53
C GLN A 256 -9.90 -34.90 -2.76
N PRO A 257 -9.33 -33.91 -3.46
CA PRO A 257 -9.92 -33.37 -4.68
C PRO A 257 -9.99 -34.42 -5.78
N ASP A 258 -11.04 -34.37 -6.60
CA ASP A 258 -11.14 -35.20 -7.80
C ASP A 258 -10.16 -34.75 -8.91
N ARG A 259 -10.20 -35.42 -10.07
CA ARG A 259 -9.33 -35.09 -11.22
C ARG A 259 -9.47 -33.66 -11.75
N PHE A 260 -10.55 -32.97 -11.39
CA PHE A 260 -10.83 -31.58 -11.75
C PHE A 260 -10.57 -30.61 -10.59
N GLY A 261 -10.03 -31.08 -9.47
CA GLY A 261 -9.80 -30.27 -8.26
C GLY A 261 -11.07 -30.01 -7.45
N ILE A 262 -12.15 -30.75 -7.69
CA ILE A 262 -13.43 -30.57 -7.01
C ILE A 262 -13.44 -31.37 -5.72
N VAL A 263 -13.84 -30.72 -4.63
CA VAL A 263 -14.09 -31.33 -3.31
C VAL A 263 -15.58 -31.26 -2.97
N GLY A 264 -16.03 -32.10 -2.04
CA GLY A 264 -17.42 -32.14 -1.57
C GLY A 264 -17.51 -31.93 -0.07
N VAL A 265 -18.35 -30.99 0.37
CA VAL A 265 -18.65 -30.77 1.81
C VAL A 265 -20.13 -31.01 2.06
N ASP A 266 -20.46 -31.76 3.11
CA ASP A 266 -21.84 -31.99 3.52
C ASP A 266 -22.50 -30.68 4.00
N PHE A 267 -23.68 -30.36 3.47
CA PHE A 267 -24.38 -29.12 3.78
C PHE A 267 -24.79 -29.03 5.25
N ALA A 268 -25.19 -30.13 5.89
CA ALA A 268 -25.59 -30.11 7.30
C ALA A 268 -24.38 -29.79 8.19
N LYS A 269 -23.22 -30.41 7.92
CA LYS A 269 -21.96 -30.08 8.61
C LYS A 269 -21.55 -28.62 8.41
N PHE A 270 -21.66 -28.10 7.19
CA PHE A 270 -21.36 -26.69 6.92
C PHE A 270 -22.32 -25.75 7.65
N SER A 271 -23.62 -26.06 7.64
CA SER A 271 -24.63 -25.28 8.33
C SER A 271 -24.46 -25.28 9.85
N GLU A 272 -24.08 -26.41 10.44
CA GLU A 272 -23.77 -26.52 11.86
C GLU A 272 -22.53 -25.69 12.22
N PHE A 273 -21.44 -25.83 11.45
CA PHE A 273 -20.23 -25.04 11.64
C PHE A 273 -20.51 -23.52 11.54
N CYS A 274 -21.27 -23.08 10.53
CA CYS A 274 -21.66 -21.67 10.41
C CYS A 274 -22.48 -21.18 11.60
N LYS A 275 -23.34 -22.02 12.17
CA LYS A 275 -24.15 -21.66 13.34
C LYS A 275 -23.30 -21.54 14.61
N GLU A 276 -22.36 -22.44 14.82
CA GLU A 276 -21.54 -22.50 16.03
C GLU A 276 -20.39 -21.48 16.02
N GLU A 277 -19.65 -21.40 14.91
CA GLU A 277 -18.39 -20.65 14.82
C GLU A 277 -18.60 -19.24 14.26
N ILE A 278 -19.54 -19.06 13.33
CA ILE A 278 -19.83 -17.77 12.69
C ILE A 278 -21.06 -17.11 13.34
N GLY A 279 -21.97 -17.90 13.90
CA GLY A 279 -23.18 -17.41 14.54
C GLY A 279 -24.32 -17.08 13.57
N ILE A 280 -24.33 -17.69 12.37
CA ILE A 280 -25.33 -17.48 11.32
C ILE A 280 -26.13 -18.76 11.04
N ASN A 281 -27.42 -18.61 10.73
CA ASN A 281 -28.24 -19.70 10.19
C ASN A 281 -28.26 -19.58 8.66
N LEU A 282 -27.64 -20.54 7.96
CA LEU A 282 -27.56 -20.50 6.50
C LEU A 282 -28.94 -20.52 5.85
N ASN A 283 -29.09 -19.69 4.81
CA ASN A 283 -30.27 -19.61 3.96
C ASN A 283 -29.84 -19.33 2.51
N ASN A 284 -30.78 -19.27 1.57
CA ASN A 284 -30.46 -19.04 0.16
C ASN A 284 -29.80 -17.68 -0.12
N ASP A 285 -30.11 -16.64 0.64
CA ASP A 285 -29.54 -15.30 0.45
C ASP A 285 -28.02 -15.29 0.72
N HIS A 286 -27.55 -16.09 1.68
CA HIS A 286 -26.12 -16.24 1.93
C HIS A 286 -25.36 -16.83 0.73
N PHE A 287 -25.96 -17.81 0.04
CA PHE A 287 -25.37 -18.37 -1.17
C PHE A 287 -25.46 -17.39 -2.35
N ALA A 288 -26.58 -16.69 -2.52
CA ALA A 288 -26.71 -15.64 -3.52
C ALA A 288 -25.66 -14.53 -3.33
N ARG A 289 -25.34 -14.19 -2.07
CA ARG A 289 -24.29 -13.23 -1.72
C ARG A 289 -22.89 -13.72 -2.12
N LEU A 290 -22.57 -14.99 -1.85
CA LEU A 290 -21.32 -15.63 -2.31
C LEU A 290 -21.23 -15.66 -3.85
N GLU A 291 -22.30 -16.04 -4.54
CA GLU A 291 -22.37 -16.07 -6.01
C GLU A 291 -22.20 -14.67 -6.61
N GLY A 292 -22.82 -13.65 -6.00
CA GLY A 292 -22.62 -12.24 -6.36
C GLY A 292 -21.17 -11.77 -6.18
N LYS A 293 -20.42 -12.45 -5.31
CA LYS A 293 -18.99 -12.27 -5.08
C LYS A 293 -18.10 -13.20 -5.92
N GLY A 294 -18.68 -13.91 -6.89
CA GLY A 294 -17.95 -14.79 -7.81
C GLY A 294 -17.62 -16.17 -7.23
N VAL A 295 -18.17 -16.53 -6.08
CA VAL A 295 -17.95 -17.84 -5.44
C VAL A 295 -19.10 -18.77 -5.81
N PHE A 296 -18.83 -19.73 -6.69
CA PHE A 296 -19.83 -20.67 -7.20
C PHE A 296 -19.61 -22.08 -6.65
N MET A 297 -20.69 -22.71 -6.19
CA MET A 297 -20.67 -24.11 -5.77
C MET A 297 -21.90 -24.84 -6.26
N LYS A 298 -21.72 -26.11 -6.64
CA LYS A 298 -22.80 -26.98 -7.09
C LYS A 298 -23.41 -27.72 -5.92
N ARG A 299 -24.73 -27.67 -5.78
CA ARG A 299 -25.48 -28.49 -4.82
C ARG A 299 -25.85 -29.82 -5.48
N LYS A 300 -25.41 -30.94 -4.91
CA LYS A 300 -25.72 -32.29 -5.39
C LYS A 300 -26.51 -33.03 -4.31
N ASN A 301 -27.70 -33.52 -4.68
CA ASN A 301 -28.45 -34.43 -3.81
C ASN A 301 -27.73 -35.79 -3.78
N ALA A 302 -27.30 -36.20 -2.59
CA ALA A 302 -26.86 -37.54 -2.27
C ALA A 302 -27.98 -38.24 -1.45
N GLY A 303 -28.02 -39.56 -1.45
CA GLY A 303 -29.05 -40.32 -0.70
C GLY A 303 -29.08 -40.02 0.80
N THR A 304 -28.03 -39.42 1.35
CA THR A 304 -27.87 -39.05 2.77
C THR A 304 -27.99 -37.55 3.07
N GLY A 305 -28.21 -36.69 2.05
CA GLY A 305 -28.24 -35.23 2.25
C GLY A 305 -27.82 -34.42 1.01
N VAL A 306 -27.51 -33.14 1.21
CA VAL A 306 -27.01 -32.25 0.14
C VAL A 306 -25.50 -32.10 0.29
N VAL A 307 -24.77 -32.33 -0.79
CA VAL A 307 -23.31 -32.11 -0.87
C VAL A 307 -23.03 -30.86 -1.68
N LEU A 308 -22.23 -29.96 -1.12
CA LEU A 308 -21.71 -28.76 -1.78
C LEU A 308 -20.39 -29.12 -2.48
N GLN A 309 -20.35 -29.00 -3.81
CA GLN A 309 -19.19 -29.29 -4.63
C GLN A 309 -18.59 -28.01 -5.22
N PHE A 310 -17.27 -27.83 -5.10
CA PHE A 310 -16.57 -26.64 -5.56
C PHE A 310 -15.11 -26.95 -5.88
N GLU A 311 -14.46 -26.12 -6.71
CA GLU A 311 -13.04 -26.25 -7.00
C GLU A 311 -12.22 -25.63 -5.87
N VAL A 312 -11.38 -26.44 -5.21
CA VAL A 312 -10.69 -26.01 -3.98
C VAL A 312 -9.66 -24.91 -4.22
N LYS A 313 -9.00 -24.89 -5.39
CA LYS A 313 -7.96 -23.90 -5.71
C LYS A 313 -8.57 -22.52 -6.00
N GLU A 314 -9.67 -22.47 -6.75
CA GLU A 314 -10.42 -21.23 -6.99
C GLU A 314 -10.86 -20.60 -5.66
N PHE A 315 -11.48 -21.38 -4.77
CA PHE A 315 -11.95 -20.89 -3.48
C PHE A 315 -10.79 -20.37 -2.62
N ARG A 316 -9.65 -21.09 -2.60
CA ARG A 316 -8.44 -20.64 -1.90
C ARG A 316 -7.91 -19.34 -2.47
N SER A 317 -7.87 -19.21 -3.80
CA SER A 317 -7.41 -18.01 -4.48
C SER A 317 -8.31 -16.80 -4.17
N ILE A 318 -9.64 -16.97 -4.21
CA ILE A 318 -10.59 -15.90 -3.89
C ILE A 318 -10.45 -15.47 -2.43
N LEU A 319 -10.43 -16.41 -1.49
CA LEU A 319 -10.26 -16.10 -0.06
C LEU A 319 -8.96 -15.34 0.19
N GLN A 320 -7.88 -15.77 -0.47
CA GLN A 320 -6.59 -15.12 -0.33
C GLN A 320 -6.59 -13.70 -0.90
N SER A 321 -7.22 -13.48 -2.06
CA SER A 321 -7.38 -12.16 -2.64
C SER A 321 -8.15 -11.21 -1.71
N TRP A 322 -9.23 -11.67 -1.06
CA TRP A 322 -9.96 -10.85 -0.09
C TRP A 322 -9.14 -10.53 1.16
N LYS A 323 -8.35 -11.49 1.67
CA LYS A 323 -7.43 -11.22 2.78
C LYS A 323 -6.39 -10.17 2.41
N MET A 324 -5.85 -10.22 1.19
CA MET A 324 -4.89 -9.23 0.69
C MET A 324 -5.55 -7.85 0.53
N LEU A 325 -6.74 -7.77 -0.05
CA LEU A 325 -7.52 -6.52 -0.16
C LEU A 325 -7.74 -5.86 1.18
N ARG A 326 -8.16 -6.64 2.20
CA ARG A 326 -8.37 -6.13 3.56
C ARG A 326 -7.10 -5.54 4.17
N GLU A 327 -5.96 -6.20 3.97
CA GLU A 327 -4.69 -5.67 4.48
C GLU A 327 -4.21 -4.45 3.70
N ILE A 328 -4.55 -4.31 2.41
CA ILE A 328 -4.31 -3.10 1.61
C ILE A 328 -5.18 -1.93 2.11
N GLU A 329 -6.45 -2.18 2.44
CA GLU A 329 -7.34 -1.17 3.03
C GLU A 329 -6.75 -0.64 4.35
N LYS A 330 -6.39 -1.54 5.27
CA LYS A 330 -5.71 -1.17 6.53
C LYS A 330 -4.40 -0.44 6.30
N TRP A 331 -3.59 -0.90 5.35
CA TRP A 331 -2.34 -0.23 4.98
C TRP A 331 -2.63 1.21 4.53
N ASN A 332 -3.63 1.39 3.68
CA ASN A 332 -4.02 2.71 3.19
C ASN A 332 -4.51 3.64 4.30
N GLU A 333 -5.25 3.11 5.28
CA GLU A 333 -5.72 3.85 6.46
C GLU A 333 -4.58 4.25 7.41
N LYS A 334 -3.70 3.29 7.74
CA LYS A 334 -2.63 3.48 8.74
C LYS A 334 -1.39 4.19 8.20
N GLY A 335 -1.17 4.16 6.88
CA GLY A 335 0.06 4.65 6.26
C GLY A 335 1.16 3.59 6.08
N PHE A 336 1.04 2.45 6.77
CA PHE A 336 1.98 1.32 6.77
C PHE A 336 1.26 0.01 7.15
N VAL A 337 1.91 -1.12 6.86
CA VAL A 337 1.48 -2.47 7.22
C VAL A 337 2.03 -2.80 8.59
N ASP A 338 1.12 -2.98 9.53
CA ASP A 338 1.43 -3.37 10.90
C ASP A 338 1.63 -4.89 10.98
N MET A 339 2.88 -5.29 11.23
CA MET A 339 3.31 -6.69 11.32
C MET A 339 2.98 -7.33 12.68
N ASP A 340 2.76 -6.52 13.71
CA ASP A 340 2.47 -6.97 15.08
C ASP A 340 0.98 -6.86 15.44
N GLU A 341 0.14 -6.50 14.47
CA GLU A 341 -1.30 -6.44 14.64
C GLU A 341 -1.83 -7.83 15.03
N LYS A 342 -2.29 -7.96 16.28
CA LYS A 342 -2.95 -9.17 16.75
C LYS A 342 -4.23 -9.36 15.93
N GLU A 343 -4.45 -10.56 15.42
CA GLU A 343 -5.74 -10.93 14.84
C GLU A 343 -6.84 -10.59 15.86
N GLU A 344 -7.69 -9.62 15.54
CA GLU A 344 -8.90 -9.41 16.30
C GLU A 344 -9.71 -10.71 16.16
N LYS A 345 -9.70 -11.53 17.22
CA LYS A 345 -10.70 -12.60 17.34
C LYS A 345 -12.06 -11.91 17.17
N PRO A 346 -12.99 -12.48 16.38
CA PRO A 346 -14.32 -11.91 16.25
C PRO A 346 -14.84 -11.64 17.66
N LYS A 347 -15.01 -10.35 18.00
CA LYS A 347 -15.49 -9.96 19.33
C LYS A 347 -16.80 -10.72 19.54
N LYS A 348 -16.92 -11.40 20.69
CA LYS A 348 -18.21 -11.87 21.18
C LYS A 348 -19.13 -10.64 21.24
N LYS A 349 -20.10 -10.64 20.33
CA LYS A 349 -21.29 -9.78 20.15
C LYS A 349 -21.45 -8.67 21.19
N SER A 350 -21.34 -7.41 20.76
CA SER A 350 -22.05 -6.30 21.40
C SER A 350 -23.56 -6.45 21.20
N SER A 351 -24.35 -5.90 22.12
CA SER A 351 -25.78 -6.14 22.31
C SER A 351 -26.70 -5.41 21.31
N GLY A 352 -26.28 -5.24 20.04
CA GLY A 352 -27.11 -4.67 18.98
C GLY A 352 -28.01 -5.74 18.31
N PRO A 353 -29.21 -5.39 17.81
CA PRO A 353 -30.00 -6.30 16.99
C PRO A 353 -29.30 -6.57 15.66
N SER A 354 -29.22 -7.85 15.27
CA SER A 354 -28.73 -8.24 13.94
C SER A 354 -29.80 -7.96 12.88
N CYS A 355 -29.38 -7.49 11.71
CA CYS A 355 -30.26 -7.30 10.57
C CYS A 355 -30.85 -8.66 10.13
N PRO A 356 -32.17 -8.82 10.01
CA PRO A 356 -32.77 -10.10 9.61
C PRO A 356 -32.45 -10.50 8.16
N ALA A 357 -32.07 -9.54 7.31
CA ALA A 357 -31.76 -9.80 5.90
C ALA A 357 -30.27 -10.09 5.64
N CYS A 358 -29.35 -9.38 6.29
CA CYS A 358 -27.92 -9.51 6.02
C CYS A 358 -27.08 -9.91 7.24
N SER A 359 -27.72 -10.06 8.41
CA SER A 359 -27.08 -10.37 9.70
C SER A 359 -26.02 -9.39 10.18
N ALA A 360 -25.82 -8.27 9.47
CA ALA A 360 -24.99 -7.16 9.95
C ALA A 360 -25.50 -6.65 11.29
N GLU A 361 -24.59 -6.29 12.17
CA GLU A 361 -24.94 -5.66 13.44
C GLU A 361 -25.54 -4.29 13.15
N VAL A 362 -26.75 -4.03 13.62
CA VAL A 362 -27.42 -2.76 13.40
C VAL A 362 -27.45 -2.01 14.72
N GLN A 363 -27.10 -0.71 14.67
CA GLN A 363 -27.19 0.16 15.82
C GLN A 363 -28.61 0.13 16.40
N ALA A 364 -28.73 -0.04 17.72
CA ALA A 364 -30.03 -0.10 18.39
C ALA A 364 -30.86 1.16 18.06
N GLY A 365 -32.05 0.97 17.49
CA GLY A 365 -32.94 2.06 17.06
C GLY A 365 -32.75 2.55 15.61
N ALA A 366 -31.81 2.00 14.83
CA ALA A 366 -31.70 2.35 13.41
C ALA A 366 -32.90 1.83 12.61
N LYS A 367 -33.52 2.69 11.80
CA LYS A 367 -34.68 2.34 10.95
C LYS A 367 -34.32 1.49 9.73
N PHE A 368 -33.05 1.51 9.34
CA PHE A 368 -32.52 0.77 8.19
C PHE A 368 -31.14 0.20 8.54
N CYS A 369 -30.82 -0.98 8.01
CA CYS A 369 -29.49 -1.55 8.06
C CYS A 369 -28.55 -0.73 7.16
N HIS A 370 -27.41 -0.30 7.70
CA HIS A 370 -26.42 0.50 6.97
C HIS A 370 -25.66 -0.33 5.92
N GLU A 371 -25.62 -1.66 6.07
CA GLU A 371 -24.95 -2.57 5.13
C GLU A 371 -25.83 -2.91 3.92
N CYS A 372 -27.10 -3.27 4.13
CA CYS A 372 -27.96 -3.77 3.04
C CYS A 372 -29.23 -2.94 2.78
N GLY A 373 -29.45 -1.85 3.52
CA GLY A 373 -30.63 -1.00 3.36
C GLY A 373 -31.95 -1.62 3.84
N HIS A 374 -31.92 -2.82 4.44
CA HIS A 374 -33.14 -3.48 4.93
C HIS A 374 -33.78 -2.70 6.07
N LYS A 375 -35.10 -2.50 5.98
CA LYS A 375 -35.87 -1.76 6.98
C LYS A 375 -35.97 -2.57 8.28
N MET A 376 -35.47 -2.02 9.37
CA MET A 376 -35.57 -2.64 10.69
C MET A 376 -36.96 -2.33 11.25
N THR A 377 -37.77 -3.35 11.50
CA THR A 377 -39.00 -3.19 12.27
C THR A 377 -38.62 -2.89 13.70
N ALA A 378 -38.97 -1.70 14.21
CA ALA A 378 -38.82 -1.39 15.63
C ALA A 378 -39.57 -2.46 16.43
N ALA A 379 -38.88 -3.14 17.35
CA ALA A 379 -39.55 -3.94 18.35
C ALA A 379 -40.48 -3.02 19.16
N ALA A 380 -41.76 -3.38 19.24
CA ALA A 380 -42.76 -2.69 20.04
C ALA A 380 -42.44 -2.75 21.54
#